data_AF-A0A956GBP8-F1
#
_entry.id   AF-A0A956GBP8-F1
#
_cell.length_a   1.000
_cell.length_b   1.000
_cell.length_c   1.000
_cell.angle_alpha   90.00
_cell.angle_beta   90.00
_cell.angle_gamma   90.00
#
_symmetry.space_group_name_H-M   'P 1'
#
loop_
_entity.id
_entity.type
_entity.pdbx_description
1 polymer ?
#
loop_
_entity_poly.entity_id
_entity_poly.type
_entity_poly.pdbx_seq_one_letter_code
_entity_poly.pdbx_strand_id
1 'polypeptide(L)'
;MGHITLRASSVYRWVSLVETGQSAHPDYGYNSVGQLSARDLGPYFAPLSFVGWLQPGEAQPQTKQKSLTYVFESKADEGALTFAQLRALLEGDLPNAHRAKRLLSLIEKRAAKREISDKDREKVEKQLAQTADDAETIYLDEVKLVPASIARFSAAKRLCVSGSKLSTIADEAFALPALDALELDINDLPALPPSIGEAAGLRTLKIEYSERLVALPEALGRCSGLQAIRALRSKQLVHLPESIGQLGALRELSLRETNVDALPESIGDCAALEVLDVINHELIALPRTLGKLAKLRELKLGKRAYEANIEWLRAALPGCEISLGERY
;
A
#
# COMPACT_ATOMS: atom_id res chain seq x y z
N MET A 1 -23.25 -13.97 -30.82
CA MET A 1 -23.19 -12.73 -30.01
C MET A 1 -23.11 -13.16 -28.56
N GLY A 2 -21.94 -13.02 -27.94
CA GLY A 2 -21.73 -13.39 -26.55
C GLY A 2 -22.27 -12.31 -25.59
N HIS A 3 -22.81 -12.72 -24.45
CA HIS A 3 -23.20 -11.79 -23.40
C HIS A 3 -22.01 -11.52 -22.48
N ILE A 4 -21.69 -10.25 -22.26
CA ILE A 4 -20.68 -9.79 -21.30
C ILE A 4 -21.36 -9.58 -19.95
N THR A 5 -20.86 -10.27 -18.91
CA THR A 5 -21.37 -10.11 -17.53
C THR A 5 -20.26 -9.55 -16.64
N LEU A 6 -20.50 -8.38 -16.05
CA LEU A 6 -19.62 -7.79 -15.05
C LEU A 6 -20.02 -8.30 -13.66
N ARG A 7 -19.07 -8.91 -12.93
CA ARG A 7 -19.21 -9.19 -11.50
C ARG A 7 -18.20 -8.35 -10.72
N ALA A 8 -18.69 -7.62 -9.73
CA ALA A 8 -17.87 -6.92 -8.76
C ALA A 8 -17.84 -7.75 -7.48
N SER A 9 -16.64 -8.05 -6.96
CA SER A 9 -16.47 -8.62 -5.62
C SER A 9 -16.29 -7.49 -4.62
N SER A 10 -16.95 -7.58 -3.47
CA SER A 10 -16.76 -6.65 -2.35
C SER A 10 -15.50 -6.90 -1.54
N VAL A 11 -14.74 -7.97 -1.85
CA VAL A 11 -13.61 -8.43 -1.05
C VAL A 11 -12.25 -8.16 -1.71
N TYR A 12 -12.18 -8.06 -3.04
CA TYR A 12 -10.95 -7.78 -3.79
C TYR A 12 -11.22 -6.76 -4.89
N ARG A 13 -10.38 -5.71 -5.02
CA ARG A 13 -10.54 -4.64 -6.01
C ARG A 13 -10.18 -5.11 -7.44
N TRP A 14 -11.05 -5.89 -8.05
CA TRP A 14 -10.93 -6.28 -9.46
C TRP A 14 -12.29 -6.27 -10.16
N VAL A 15 -12.26 -6.07 -11.48
CA VAL A 15 -13.42 -6.20 -12.38
C VAL A 15 -13.11 -7.34 -13.36
N SER A 16 -13.91 -8.40 -13.36
CA SER A 16 -13.76 -9.49 -14.33
C SER A 16 -14.67 -9.28 -15.54
N LEU A 17 -14.14 -9.42 -16.75
CA LEU A 17 -14.89 -9.44 -18.00
C LEU A 17 -15.09 -10.89 -18.43
N VAL A 18 -16.33 -11.39 -18.43
CA VAL A 18 -16.65 -12.76 -18.86
C VAL A 18 -17.37 -12.68 -20.20
N GLU A 19 -16.76 -13.21 -21.27
CA GLU A 19 -17.41 -13.42 -22.55
C GLU A 19 -17.92 -14.87 -22.63
N THR A 20 -19.21 -15.04 -22.89
CA THR A 20 -19.80 -16.37 -23.07
C THR A 20 -20.11 -16.59 -24.55
N GLY A 21 -19.30 -17.40 -25.25
CA GLY A 21 -19.44 -17.65 -26.70
C GLY A 21 -18.79 -18.96 -27.18
N GLN A 22 -19.49 -19.63 -28.11
CA GLN A 22 -19.47 -21.05 -28.51
C GLN A 22 -18.12 -21.78 -28.84
N SER A 23 -18.09 -23.05 -28.42
CA SER A 23 -17.29 -24.23 -28.85
C SER A 23 -16.07 -24.04 -29.78
N ALA A 24 -14.88 -24.37 -29.27
CA ALA A 24 -13.68 -24.64 -30.07
C ALA A 24 -13.38 -26.16 -30.15
N HIS A 25 -13.00 -26.60 -31.36
CA HIS A 25 -12.66 -27.95 -31.81
C HIS A 25 -11.50 -28.63 -31.02
N PRO A 26 -11.33 -29.97 -31.04
CA PRO A 26 -10.46 -30.69 -30.10
C PRO A 26 -8.96 -30.70 -30.39
N ASP A 27 -8.49 -30.28 -31.56
CA ASP A 27 -7.11 -30.53 -31.99
C ASP A 27 -6.33 -29.24 -32.14
N TYR A 28 -5.74 -28.71 -31.06
CA TYR A 28 -4.45 -28.01 -31.08
C TYR A 28 -3.90 -27.95 -29.65
N GLY A 29 -2.70 -28.49 -29.47
CA GLY A 29 -2.02 -28.63 -28.19
C GLY A 29 -1.57 -27.31 -27.56
N TYR A 30 -1.27 -27.40 -26.27
CA TYR A 30 -0.71 -26.36 -25.42
C TYR A 30 0.57 -25.73 -26.00
N ASN A 31 0.79 -24.47 -25.61
CA ASN A 31 1.94 -23.59 -25.86
C ASN A 31 1.91 -22.76 -27.15
N SER A 32 1.28 -21.59 -27.08
CA SER A 32 1.71 -20.43 -27.86
C SER A 32 1.55 -19.15 -27.03
N VAL A 33 2.68 -18.53 -26.70
CA VAL A 33 2.76 -17.14 -26.27
C VAL A 33 2.44 -16.30 -27.52
N GLY A 34 1.17 -15.91 -27.67
CA GLY A 34 0.78 -15.00 -28.73
C GLY A 34 1.15 -13.57 -28.37
N GLN A 35 2.24 -13.04 -28.93
CA GLN A 35 2.46 -11.60 -29.01
C GLN A 35 1.33 -10.99 -29.84
N LEU A 36 0.43 -10.26 -29.22
CA LEU A 36 -0.44 -9.33 -29.95
C LEU A 36 0.46 -8.26 -30.57
N SER A 37 0.66 -8.33 -31.88
CA SER A 37 1.45 -7.32 -32.61
C SER A 37 0.72 -5.98 -32.55
N ALA A 38 1.48 -4.90 -32.35
CA ALA A 38 1.00 -3.52 -32.17
C ALA A 38 0.31 -2.89 -33.41
N ARG A 39 -0.23 -3.70 -34.35
CA ARG A 39 -0.92 -3.22 -35.55
C ARG A 39 -2.43 -3.06 -35.39
N ASP A 40 -3.05 -3.64 -34.34
CA ASP A 40 -4.50 -3.57 -34.12
C ASP A 40 -4.92 -2.54 -33.05
N LEU A 41 -3.96 -1.91 -32.39
CA LEU A 41 -4.18 -0.80 -31.46
C LEU A 41 -3.66 0.47 -32.14
N GLY A 42 -4.57 1.34 -32.56
CA GLY A 42 -4.25 2.61 -33.21
C GLY A 42 -3.30 3.51 -32.39
N PRO A 43 -2.93 4.70 -32.92
CA PRO A 43 -1.69 5.43 -32.60
C PRO A 43 -1.58 6.03 -31.18
N TYR A 44 -2.40 5.61 -30.23
CA TYR A 44 -2.43 6.12 -28.85
C TYR A 44 -1.85 5.17 -27.79
N PHE A 45 -1.36 4.00 -28.19
CA PHE A 45 -0.81 3.02 -27.24
C PHE A 45 0.71 2.84 -27.44
N ALA A 46 1.49 3.27 -26.44
CA ALA A 46 2.85 2.76 -26.23
C ALA A 46 2.76 1.37 -25.57
N PRO A 47 3.72 0.45 -25.81
CA PRO A 47 3.55 -0.97 -25.50
C PRO A 47 3.64 -1.24 -23.99
N LEU A 48 2.51 -1.61 -23.38
CA LEU A 48 2.47 -2.27 -22.08
C LEU A 48 2.84 -3.74 -22.29
N SER A 49 3.93 -4.20 -21.66
CA SER A 49 4.30 -5.61 -21.62
C SER A 49 3.41 -6.37 -20.64
N PHE A 50 2.60 -7.31 -21.16
CA PHE A 50 1.69 -8.16 -20.39
C PHE A 50 2.30 -9.57 -20.19
N VAL A 51 2.07 -10.16 -19.02
CA VAL A 51 2.30 -11.58 -18.75
C VAL A 51 1.01 -12.13 -18.15
N GLY A 52 0.35 -13.05 -18.85
CA GLY A 52 -0.88 -13.72 -18.38
C GLY A 52 -0.67 -15.23 -18.26
N TRP A 53 -1.24 -15.84 -17.23
CA TRP A 53 -1.35 -17.30 -17.10
C TRP A 53 -2.80 -17.73 -17.27
N LEU A 54 -3.02 -18.79 -18.06
CA LEU A 54 -4.30 -19.48 -18.16
C LEU A 54 -4.45 -20.48 -16.99
N GLN A 55 -5.48 -20.34 -16.16
CA GLN A 55 -5.95 -21.44 -15.32
C GLN A 55 -7.28 -21.99 -15.87
N PRO A 56 -7.40 -23.32 -16.11
CA PRO A 56 -8.66 -23.92 -16.51
C PRO A 56 -9.60 -24.03 -15.30
N GLY A 57 -10.79 -23.44 -15.39
CA GLY A 57 -11.85 -23.60 -14.39
C GLY A 57 -12.55 -24.96 -14.51
N GLU A 58 -12.96 -25.53 -13.37
CA GLU A 58 -13.70 -26.80 -13.28
C GLU A 58 -15.03 -26.76 -14.04
N ALA A 59 -15.31 -27.80 -14.82
CA ALA A 59 -16.51 -27.92 -15.63
C ALA A 59 -17.74 -28.32 -14.77
N GLN A 60 -18.81 -27.53 -14.80
CA GLN A 60 -20.11 -27.98 -14.29
C GLN A 60 -20.81 -28.91 -15.30
N PRO A 61 -21.52 -29.98 -14.87
CA PRO A 61 -21.81 -31.12 -15.75
C PRO A 61 -22.96 -30.95 -16.76
N GLN A 62 -23.61 -29.79 -16.87
CA GLN A 62 -24.86 -29.68 -17.65
C GLN A 62 -24.95 -28.55 -18.68
N THR A 63 -23.86 -27.84 -18.97
CA THR A 63 -23.82 -26.92 -20.13
C THR A 63 -22.54 -27.14 -20.93
N LYS A 64 -22.66 -27.38 -22.24
CA LYS A 64 -21.52 -27.40 -23.19
C LYS A 64 -20.97 -25.97 -23.41
N GLN A 65 -20.61 -25.28 -22.35
CA GLN A 65 -19.98 -23.96 -22.38
C GLN A 65 -18.63 -24.06 -21.67
N LYS A 66 -17.55 -24.06 -22.46
CA LYS A 66 -16.21 -23.77 -21.93
C LYS A 66 -16.17 -22.26 -21.67
N SER A 67 -16.13 -21.85 -20.40
CA SER A 67 -15.88 -20.45 -20.05
C SER A 67 -14.37 -20.20 -20.06
N LEU A 68 -13.91 -19.38 -20.99
CA LEU A 68 -12.58 -18.79 -20.93
C LEU A 68 -12.63 -17.63 -19.94
N THR A 69 -12.01 -17.81 -18.78
CA THR A 69 -11.87 -16.76 -17.78
C THR A 69 -10.54 -16.06 -18.01
N TYR A 70 -10.59 -14.83 -18.52
CA TYR A 70 -9.41 -13.96 -18.55
C TYR A 70 -9.31 -13.26 -17.20
N VAL A 71 -8.29 -13.64 -16.42
CA VAL A 71 -7.93 -12.95 -15.20
C VAL A 71 -6.91 -11.88 -15.59
N PHE A 72 -7.30 -10.62 -15.46
CA PHE A 72 -6.38 -9.50 -15.62
C PHE A 72 -5.76 -9.21 -14.26
N GLU A 73 -4.50 -9.60 -14.05
CA GLU A 73 -3.68 -9.10 -12.96
C GLU A 73 -2.96 -7.83 -13.45
N SER A 74 -3.32 -6.69 -12.86
CA SER A 74 -2.57 -5.45 -12.93
C SER A 74 -1.59 -5.50 -11.78
N LYS A 75 -0.31 -5.70 -12.10
CA LYS A 75 0.75 -5.23 -11.22
C LYS A 75 0.64 -3.70 -11.22
N ALA A 76 0.14 -3.13 -10.13
CA ALA A 76 0.31 -1.69 -9.86
C ALA A 76 1.82 -1.40 -9.93
N ASP A 77 2.27 -0.37 -10.66
CA ASP A 77 2.47 0.92 -10.01
C ASP A 77 2.16 2.17 -10.87
N GLU A 78 1.79 2.04 -12.14
CA GLU A 78 1.34 3.19 -12.94
C GLU A 78 0.23 2.76 -13.90
N GLY A 79 -1.02 3.13 -13.59
CA GLY A 79 -2.13 2.86 -14.53
C GLY A 79 -3.45 2.45 -13.90
N ALA A 80 -3.88 3.11 -12.83
CA ALA A 80 -5.33 3.21 -12.63
C ALA A 80 -5.89 3.88 -13.88
N LEU A 81 -6.76 3.19 -14.64
CA LEU A 81 -7.47 3.78 -15.78
C LEU A 81 -8.00 5.14 -15.33
N THR A 82 -7.51 6.21 -15.96
CA THR A 82 -7.95 7.55 -15.63
C THR A 82 -9.45 7.65 -15.86
N PHE A 83 -10.11 8.57 -15.16
CA PHE A 83 -11.54 8.79 -15.32
C PHE A 83 -11.93 9.02 -16.80
N ALA A 84 -11.04 9.67 -17.56
CA ALA A 84 -11.16 9.87 -19.00
C ALA A 84 -11.04 8.56 -19.81
N GLN A 85 -10.11 7.66 -19.44
CA GLN A 85 -9.94 6.36 -20.10
C GLN A 85 -11.12 5.43 -19.84
N LEU A 86 -11.64 5.38 -18.60
CA LEU A 86 -12.85 4.64 -18.25
C LEU A 86 -14.09 5.18 -18.98
N ARG A 87 -14.19 6.51 -19.09
CA ARG A 87 -15.27 7.18 -19.82
C ARG A 87 -15.22 6.87 -21.32
N ALA A 88 -14.04 6.95 -21.94
CA ALA A 88 -13.85 6.60 -23.35
C ALA A 88 -14.19 5.13 -23.64
N LEU A 89 -13.83 4.21 -22.73
CA LEU A 89 -14.14 2.78 -22.86
C LEU A 89 -15.66 2.49 -22.76
N LEU A 90 -16.39 3.33 -22.03
CA LEU A 90 -17.84 3.19 -21.79
C LEU A 90 -18.70 3.99 -22.77
N GLU A 91 -18.13 5.02 -23.41
CA GLU A 91 -18.76 5.83 -24.46
C GLU A 91 -18.62 5.19 -25.86
N GLY A 92 -17.72 4.21 -26.04
CA GLY A 92 -17.74 3.33 -27.22
C GLY A 92 -19.02 2.49 -27.27
N ASP A 93 -19.54 2.23 -28.48
CA ASP A 93 -20.83 1.57 -28.76
C ASP A 93 -20.99 0.21 -28.04
N LEU A 94 -21.42 0.26 -26.78
CA LEU A 94 -21.74 -0.89 -25.96
C LEU A 94 -23.26 -0.99 -25.81
N PRO A 95 -23.87 -2.19 -26.00
CA PRO A 95 -25.32 -2.41 -25.97
C PRO A 95 -26.00 -2.19 -24.60
N ASN A 96 -25.31 -1.55 -23.64
CA ASN A 96 -25.78 -1.29 -22.27
C ASN A 96 -25.43 0.13 -21.79
N ALA A 97 -25.41 1.13 -22.68
CA ALA A 97 -25.05 2.53 -22.39
C ALA A 97 -25.74 3.12 -21.14
N HIS A 98 -26.99 2.74 -20.85
CA HIS A 98 -27.68 3.18 -19.64
C HIS A 98 -27.10 2.60 -18.33
N ARG A 99 -26.67 1.33 -18.33
CA ARG A 99 -26.01 0.72 -17.16
C ARG A 99 -24.62 1.30 -16.94
N ALA A 100 -23.89 1.55 -18.03
CA ALA A 100 -22.60 2.24 -18.02
C ALA A 100 -22.71 3.66 -17.45
N LYS A 101 -23.66 4.47 -17.93
CA LYS A 101 -23.94 5.82 -17.39
C LYS A 101 -24.33 5.80 -15.91
N ARG A 102 -25.12 4.81 -15.48
CA ARG A 102 -25.47 4.66 -14.05
C ARG A 102 -24.27 4.28 -13.20
N LEU A 103 -23.42 3.35 -13.67
CA LEU A 103 -22.16 2.98 -13.00
C LEU A 103 -21.21 4.18 -12.91
N LEU A 104 -21.01 4.93 -14.01
CA LEU A 104 -20.24 6.17 -14.02
C LEU A 104 -20.79 7.15 -12.98
N SER A 105 -22.10 7.43 -12.98
CA SER A 105 -22.72 8.33 -12.00
C SER A 105 -22.54 7.88 -10.55
N LEU A 106 -22.49 6.56 -10.29
CA LEU A 106 -22.29 6.00 -8.97
C LEU A 106 -20.82 6.10 -8.55
N ILE A 107 -19.89 5.94 -9.50
CA ILE A 107 -18.46 6.16 -9.29
C ILE A 107 -18.20 7.64 -9.04
N GLU A 108 -18.76 8.55 -9.85
CA GLU A 108 -18.68 10.01 -9.67
C GLU A 108 -19.23 10.42 -8.31
N LYS A 109 -20.44 9.95 -7.94
CA LYS A 109 -21.01 10.24 -6.61
C LYS A 109 -20.18 9.69 -5.46
N ARG A 110 -19.50 8.55 -5.65
CA ARG A 110 -18.58 7.99 -4.65
C ARG A 110 -17.24 8.72 -4.61
N ALA A 111 -16.76 9.23 -5.74
CA ALA A 111 -15.55 10.05 -5.84
C ALA A 111 -15.80 11.44 -5.23
N ALA A 112 -16.91 12.10 -5.56
CA ALA A 112 -17.31 13.39 -5.00
C ALA A 112 -17.54 13.35 -3.48
N LYS A 113 -18.01 12.22 -2.92
CA LYS A 113 -18.08 12.03 -1.46
C LYS A 113 -16.71 11.91 -0.78
N ARG A 114 -15.64 11.69 -1.55
CA ARG A 114 -14.26 11.56 -1.08
C ARG A 114 -13.44 12.83 -1.34
N GLU A 115 -13.99 13.83 -2.02
CA GLU A 115 -13.31 15.10 -2.23
C GLU A 115 -13.23 15.89 -0.92
N ILE A 116 -12.07 16.52 -0.71
CA ILE A 116 -11.80 17.42 0.40
C ILE A 116 -12.64 18.68 0.19
N SER A 117 -13.57 18.95 1.10
CA SER A 117 -14.43 20.13 1.02
C SER A 117 -13.72 21.39 1.50
N ASP A 118 -14.20 22.57 1.10
CA ASP A 118 -13.68 23.85 1.61
C ASP A 118 -13.76 23.95 3.14
N LYS A 119 -14.79 23.35 3.74
CA LYS A 119 -14.92 23.26 5.21
C LYS A 119 -13.80 22.44 5.85
N ASP A 120 -13.34 21.38 5.18
CA ASP A 120 -12.22 20.57 5.67
C ASP A 120 -10.92 21.37 5.63
N ARG A 121 -10.72 22.18 4.57
CA ARG A 121 -9.58 23.11 4.44
C ARG A 121 -9.63 24.22 5.49
N GLU A 122 -10.79 24.84 5.66
CA GLU A 122 -11.01 25.90 6.65
C GLU A 122 -10.76 25.38 8.08
N LYS A 123 -11.18 24.15 8.39
CA LYS A 123 -10.94 23.53 9.71
C LYS A 123 -9.44 23.42 10.02
N VAL A 124 -8.64 22.90 9.08
CA VAL A 124 -7.20 22.75 9.30
C VAL A 124 -6.51 24.11 9.34
N GLU A 125 -6.87 25.05 8.48
CA GLU A 125 -6.30 26.40 8.50
C GLU A 125 -6.61 27.15 9.80
N LYS A 126 -7.80 26.94 10.37
CA LYS A 126 -8.15 27.50 11.68
C LYS A 126 -7.29 26.92 12.80
N GLN A 127 -6.99 25.63 12.78
CA GLN A 127 -6.08 25.02 13.76
C GLN A 127 -4.66 25.58 13.59
N LEU A 128 -4.16 25.64 12.35
CA LEU A 128 -2.84 26.21 12.08
C LEU A 128 -2.76 27.70 12.47
N ALA A 129 -3.83 28.48 12.29
CA ALA A 129 -3.88 29.88 12.73
C ALA A 129 -3.86 30.06 14.25
N GLN A 130 -4.19 29.01 15.01
CA GLN A 130 -4.14 29.00 16.49
C GLN A 130 -2.79 28.49 17.02
N THR A 131 -1.95 27.92 16.16
CA THR A 131 -0.61 27.45 16.50
C THR A 131 0.38 28.60 16.30
N ALA A 132 1.28 28.81 17.27
CA ALA A 132 2.34 29.80 17.16
C ALA A 132 3.35 29.42 16.06
N ASP A 133 3.85 30.40 15.30
CA ASP A 133 4.77 30.15 14.18
C ASP A 133 6.12 29.53 14.62
N ASP A 134 6.51 29.74 15.89
CA ASP A 134 7.70 29.18 16.53
C ASP A 134 7.45 27.86 17.26
N ALA A 135 6.24 27.29 17.15
CA ALA A 135 5.89 26.04 17.81
C ALA A 135 6.78 24.88 17.33
N GLU A 136 7.43 24.20 18.28
CA GLU A 136 8.22 23.00 17.99
C GLU A 136 7.35 21.77 17.69
N THR A 137 6.09 21.78 18.13
CA THR A 137 5.13 20.70 17.89
C THR A 137 3.83 21.25 17.33
N ILE A 138 3.38 20.69 16.21
CA ILE A 138 2.10 20.99 15.59
C ILE A 138 1.16 19.82 15.86
N TYR A 139 0.00 20.12 16.43
CA TYR A 139 -1.08 19.16 16.64
C TYR A 139 -2.22 19.48 15.68
N LEU A 140 -2.60 18.49 14.86
CA LEU A 140 -3.75 18.56 13.98
C LEU A 140 -4.73 17.46 14.35
N ASP A 141 -5.96 17.83 14.69
CA ASP A 141 -6.97 16.89 15.14
C ASP A 141 -8.20 16.90 14.23
N GLU A 142 -8.68 15.70 13.90
CA GLU A 142 -9.84 15.47 13.04
C GLU A 142 -9.81 16.24 11.68
N VAL A 143 -8.64 16.30 11.04
CA VAL A 143 -8.43 16.90 9.72
C VAL A 143 -8.49 15.85 8.60
N LYS A 144 -8.86 16.26 7.38
CA LYS A 144 -8.80 15.36 6.20
C LYS A 144 -7.53 15.55 5.39
N LEU A 145 -6.80 16.64 5.60
CA LEU A 145 -5.53 16.89 4.94
C LEU A 145 -4.59 17.66 5.85
N VAL A 146 -3.30 17.52 5.57
CA VAL A 146 -2.28 18.50 5.94
C VAL A 146 -2.05 19.42 4.72
N PRO A 147 -2.32 20.73 4.79
CA PRO A 147 -2.16 21.66 3.68
C PRO A 147 -0.72 22.15 3.52
N ALA A 148 -0.39 22.71 2.35
CA ALA A 148 0.91 23.33 2.05
C ALA A 148 1.28 24.49 2.98
N SER A 149 0.29 25.15 3.58
CA SER A 149 0.48 26.24 4.56
C SER A 149 1.20 25.79 5.83
N ILE A 150 1.37 24.48 6.04
CA ILE A 150 2.23 23.91 7.09
C ILE A 150 3.70 24.37 6.96
N ALA A 151 4.13 24.74 5.75
CA ALA A 151 5.49 25.21 5.47
C ALA A 151 5.92 26.43 6.32
N ARG A 152 4.97 27.20 6.86
CA ARG A 152 5.26 28.39 7.69
C ARG A 152 5.97 28.03 9.00
N PHE A 153 5.76 26.83 9.52
CA PHE A 153 6.26 26.39 10.83
C PHE A 153 7.69 25.86 10.74
N SER A 154 8.63 26.72 10.36
CA SER A 154 10.05 26.34 10.14
C SER A 154 10.75 25.76 11.38
N ALA A 155 10.26 26.07 12.58
CA ALA A 155 10.77 25.55 13.85
C ALA A 155 10.15 24.20 14.26
N ALA A 156 9.12 23.72 13.54
CA ALA A 156 8.40 22.51 13.91
C ALA A 156 9.30 21.27 13.77
N LYS A 157 9.50 20.62 14.90
CA LYS A 157 10.19 19.33 15.02
C LYS A 157 9.22 18.17 14.93
N ARG A 158 8.03 18.34 15.48
CA ARG A 158 7.03 17.27 15.53
C ARG A 158 5.72 17.66 14.87
N LEU A 159 5.23 16.80 13.99
CA LEU A 159 3.89 16.89 13.41
C LEU A 159 3.06 15.70 13.90
N CYS A 160 2.07 15.99 14.75
CA CYS A 160 1.11 15.03 15.26
C CYS A 160 -0.24 15.23 14.57
N VAL A 161 -0.74 14.19 13.91
CA VAL A 161 -2.06 14.19 13.26
C VAL A 161 -2.91 13.06 13.83
N SER A 162 -3.96 13.39 14.58
CA SER A 162 -4.82 12.44 15.29
C SER A 162 -6.28 12.47 14.83
N GLY A 163 -7.02 11.40 15.09
CA GLY A 163 -8.50 11.42 15.12
C GLY A 163 -9.17 11.65 13.77
N SER A 164 -8.55 11.25 12.66
CA SER A 164 -8.76 11.88 11.37
C SER A 164 -9.11 10.92 10.23
N LYS A 165 -9.95 11.39 9.28
CA LYS A 165 -10.07 10.78 7.95
C LYS A 165 -9.00 11.31 7.00
N LEU A 166 -7.76 11.39 7.49
CA LEU A 166 -6.64 11.97 6.76
C LEU A 166 -6.49 11.22 5.44
N SER A 167 -6.67 11.91 4.31
CA SER A 167 -6.59 11.32 2.98
C SER A 167 -5.32 11.72 2.24
N THR A 168 -4.70 12.83 2.62
CA THR A 168 -3.47 13.34 2.00
C THR A 168 -2.65 14.21 2.95
N ILE A 169 -1.35 14.24 2.74
CA ILE A 169 -0.39 15.12 3.41
C ILE A 169 0.34 15.86 2.27
N ALA A 170 0.34 17.19 2.31
CA ALA A 170 1.05 18.00 1.31
C ALA A 170 2.56 17.81 1.42
N ASP A 171 3.27 17.91 0.29
CA ASP A 171 4.70 17.66 0.17
C ASP A 171 5.52 18.59 1.08
N GLU A 172 5.04 19.82 1.28
CA GLU A 172 5.67 20.82 2.14
C GLU A 172 5.82 20.38 3.60
N ALA A 173 4.99 19.44 4.08
CA ALA A 173 5.15 18.87 5.40
C ALA A 173 6.50 18.15 5.54
N PHE A 174 6.99 17.52 4.48
CA PHE A 174 8.25 16.78 4.46
C PHE A 174 9.45 17.66 4.11
N ALA A 175 9.21 18.88 3.63
CA ALA A 175 10.24 19.90 3.40
C ALA A 175 10.55 20.74 4.66
N LEU A 176 9.86 20.50 5.79
CA LEU A 176 10.10 21.20 7.05
C LEU A 176 11.52 20.93 7.56
N PRO A 177 12.36 21.97 7.73
CA PRO A 177 13.80 21.79 7.95
C PRO A 177 14.16 21.19 9.31
N ALA A 178 13.27 21.36 10.31
CA ALA A 178 13.48 20.87 11.66
C ALA A 178 12.72 19.57 11.97
N LEU A 179 11.91 19.05 11.04
CA LEU A 179 11.02 17.91 11.30
C LEU A 179 11.82 16.65 11.67
N ASP A 180 11.66 16.22 12.92
CA ASP A 180 12.29 15.04 13.51
C ASP A 180 11.30 13.89 13.76
N ALA A 181 10.01 14.20 13.89
CA ALA A 181 8.98 13.22 14.24
C ALA A 181 7.67 13.47 13.49
N LEU A 182 7.21 12.44 12.79
CA LEU A 182 5.89 12.39 12.19
C LEU A 182 5.06 11.34 12.93
N GLU A 183 3.97 11.78 13.56
CA GLU A 183 3.05 10.91 14.30
C GLU A 183 1.66 10.97 13.67
N LEU A 184 1.21 9.83 13.13
CA LEU A 184 -0.08 9.67 12.48
C LEU A 184 -0.90 8.65 13.28
N ASP A 185 -1.86 9.12 14.08
CA ASP A 185 -2.72 8.26 14.91
C ASP A 185 -4.18 8.30 14.45
N ILE A 186 -4.83 7.14 14.38
CA ILE A 186 -6.23 6.97 13.95
C ILE A 186 -6.45 7.69 12.61
N ASN A 187 -5.83 7.16 11.55
CA ASN A 187 -5.84 7.77 10.23
C ASN A 187 -6.29 6.83 9.10
N ASP A 188 -7.07 7.41 8.19
CA ASP A 188 -7.67 6.73 7.03
C ASP A 188 -6.79 6.89 5.76
N LEU A 189 -5.50 7.18 5.96
CA LEU A 189 -4.51 7.54 4.92
C LEU A 189 -4.18 6.30 4.08
N PRO A 190 -4.45 6.31 2.75
CA PRO A 190 -4.24 5.12 1.92
C PRO A 190 -2.75 4.84 1.65
N ALA A 191 -1.94 5.88 1.58
CA ALA A 191 -0.51 5.81 1.35
C ALA A 191 0.17 7.07 1.89
N LEU A 192 1.41 6.95 2.36
CA LEU A 192 2.29 8.09 2.55
C LEU A 192 2.79 8.56 1.18
N PRO A 193 2.86 9.89 0.93
CA PRO A 193 3.37 10.39 -0.33
C PRO A 193 4.88 10.10 -0.47
N PRO A 194 5.40 9.91 -1.71
CA PRO A 194 6.82 9.70 -1.95
C PRO A 194 7.72 10.82 -1.40
N SER A 195 7.18 12.03 -1.24
CA SER A 195 7.86 13.20 -0.68
C SER A 195 8.34 12.99 0.76
N ILE A 196 7.87 11.95 1.46
CA ILE A 196 8.45 11.55 2.75
C ILE A 196 9.97 11.33 2.67
N GLY A 197 10.48 10.88 1.52
CA GLY A 197 11.91 10.69 1.30
C GLY A 197 12.72 12.00 1.28
N GLU A 198 12.06 13.16 1.24
CA GLU A 198 12.70 14.48 1.31
C GLU A 198 12.88 14.98 2.76
N ALA A 199 12.23 14.31 3.73
CA ALA A 199 12.33 14.64 5.14
C ALA A 199 13.68 14.18 5.74
N ALA A 200 14.76 14.87 5.34
CA ALA A 200 16.13 14.52 5.70
C ALA A 200 16.39 14.54 7.22
N GLY A 201 15.63 15.35 7.96
CA GLY A 201 15.70 15.44 9.42
C GLY A 201 14.92 14.37 10.19
N LEU A 202 14.07 13.59 9.50
CA LEU A 202 13.11 12.70 10.16
C LEU A 202 13.84 11.56 10.88
N ARG A 203 13.59 11.45 12.20
CA ARG A 203 14.15 10.42 13.09
C ARG A 203 13.11 9.41 13.54
N THR A 204 11.87 9.83 13.67
CA THR A 204 10.78 8.99 14.16
C THR A 204 9.58 9.05 13.21
N LEU A 205 9.14 7.88 12.75
CA LEU A 205 7.87 7.71 12.06
C LEU A 205 6.97 6.83 12.92
N LYS A 206 5.87 7.41 13.42
CA LYS A 206 4.87 6.71 14.20
C LYS A 206 3.55 6.69 13.44
N ILE A 207 3.00 5.52 13.22
CA ILE A 207 1.70 5.30 12.57
C ILE A 207 0.92 4.34 13.45
N GLU A 208 -0.19 4.79 14.02
CA GLU A 208 -1.04 3.97 14.87
C GLU A 208 -2.46 3.96 14.34
N TYR A 209 -3.12 2.80 14.44
CA TYR A 209 -4.52 2.62 14.04
C TYR A 209 -4.81 3.13 12.62
N SER A 210 -3.94 2.83 11.66
CA SER A 210 -4.23 3.14 10.26
C SER A 210 -5.11 2.07 9.62
N GLU A 211 -6.29 2.49 9.18
CA GLU A 211 -7.29 1.59 8.60
C GLU A 211 -7.13 1.36 7.10
N ARG A 212 -6.25 2.10 6.41
CA ARG A 212 -6.11 2.03 4.94
C ARG A 212 -4.69 2.01 4.40
N LEU A 213 -3.69 2.26 5.22
CA LEU A 213 -2.31 2.23 4.78
C LEU A 213 -1.91 0.80 4.39
N VAL A 214 -1.64 0.57 3.10
CA VAL A 214 -1.35 -0.78 2.58
C VAL A 214 0.14 -1.11 2.63
N ALA A 215 0.98 -0.11 2.36
CA ALA A 215 2.43 -0.25 2.30
C ALA A 215 3.11 1.06 2.72
N LEU A 216 4.36 0.97 3.18
CA LEU A 216 5.25 2.13 3.28
C LEU A 216 5.89 2.40 1.90
N PRO A 217 6.09 3.66 1.50
CA PRO A 217 6.59 3.99 0.16
C PRO A 217 8.08 3.71 0.01
N GLU A 218 8.53 3.36 -1.21
CA GLU A 218 9.95 3.14 -1.53
C GLU A 218 10.83 4.39 -1.29
N ALA A 219 10.24 5.58 -1.28
CA ALA A 219 10.98 6.79 -0.97
C ALA A 219 11.42 6.86 0.50
N LEU A 220 10.82 6.07 1.40
CA LEU A 220 11.17 6.06 2.82
C LEU A 220 12.64 5.71 3.06
N GLY A 221 13.24 4.86 2.22
CA GLY A 221 14.67 4.52 2.33
C GLY A 221 15.64 5.70 2.16
N ARG A 222 15.17 6.84 1.63
CA ARG A 222 15.96 8.08 1.52
C ARG A 222 16.09 8.82 2.85
N CYS A 223 15.25 8.50 3.84
CA CYS A 223 15.31 9.07 5.19
C CYS A 223 16.48 8.47 5.99
N SER A 224 17.71 8.72 5.55
CA SER A 224 18.93 8.12 6.13
C SER A 224 19.14 8.38 7.63
N GLY A 225 18.49 9.43 8.17
CA GLY A 225 18.48 9.76 9.60
C GLY A 225 17.42 9.05 10.43
N LEU A 226 16.55 8.23 9.82
CA LEU A 226 15.42 7.59 10.50
C LEU A 226 15.91 6.52 11.48
N GLN A 227 15.49 6.64 12.74
CA GLN A 227 15.95 5.80 13.85
C GLN A 227 14.86 4.87 14.37
N ALA A 228 13.60 5.27 14.27
CA ALA A 228 12.48 4.47 14.75
C ALA A 228 11.30 4.53 13.77
N ILE A 229 10.81 3.36 13.38
CA ILE A 229 9.53 3.19 12.69
C ILE A 229 8.63 2.36 13.61
N ARG A 230 7.47 2.93 13.97
CA ARG A 230 6.44 2.23 14.73
C ARG A 230 5.13 2.30 13.96
N ALA A 231 4.76 1.23 13.27
CA ALA A 231 3.47 1.08 12.62
C ALA A 231 2.63 0.05 13.40
N LEU A 232 1.87 0.51 14.39
CA LEU A 232 1.14 -0.38 15.30
C LEU A 232 -0.34 -0.45 14.93
N ARG A 233 -0.95 -1.63 15.13
CA ARG A 233 -2.41 -1.84 15.01
C ARG A 233 -2.99 -1.39 13.65
N SER A 234 -2.15 -1.40 12.61
CA SER A 234 -2.50 -0.94 11.26
C SER A 234 -2.73 -2.15 10.37
N LYS A 235 -3.92 -2.75 10.50
CA LYS A 235 -4.26 -4.07 9.92
C LYS A 235 -4.28 -4.13 8.40
N GLN A 236 -4.28 -2.99 7.71
CA GLN A 236 -4.16 -2.99 6.25
C GLN A 236 -2.71 -2.95 5.76
N LEU A 237 -1.74 -2.72 6.65
CA LEU A 237 -0.34 -2.73 6.29
C LEU A 237 0.12 -4.17 6.09
N VAL A 238 0.37 -4.53 4.83
CA VAL A 238 0.77 -5.89 4.40
C VAL A 238 2.20 -5.93 3.87
N HIS A 239 2.70 -4.82 3.31
CA HIS A 239 4.01 -4.80 2.67
C HIS A 239 4.95 -3.72 3.23
N LEU A 240 6.23 -4.05 3.31
CA LEU A 240 7.33 -3.10 3.50
C LEU A 240 8.09 -2.92 2.18
N PRO A 241 8.63 -1.74 1.91
CA PRO A 241 9.44 -1.47 0.71
C PRO A 241 10.82 -2.13 0.83
N GLU A 242 11.42 -2.51 -0.29
CA GLU A 242 12.79 -3.05 -0.32
C GLU A 242 13.84 -1.98 0.04
N SER A 243 13.52 -0.70 -0.15
CA SER A 243 14.37 0.40 0.32
C SER A 243 14.49 0.50 1.85
N ILE A 244 13.74 -0.28 2.65
CA ILE A 244 13.91 -0.30 4.11
C ILE A 244 15.36 -0.61 4.51
N GLY A 245 16.05 -1.46 3.73
CA GLY A 245 17.47 -1.79 3.96
C GLY A 245 18.43 -0.60 3.80
N GLN A 246 17.99 0.50 3.20
CA GLN A 246 18.79 1.73 3.07
C GLN A 246 18.83 2.56 4.36
N LEU A 247 17.96 2.25 5.33
CA LEU A 247 17.87 2.95 6.60
C LEU A 247 18.98 2.51 7.57
N GLY A 248 20.21 2.87 7.26
CA GLY A 248 21.40 2.48 8.03
C GLY A 248 21.43 3.00 9.48
N ALA A 249 20.60 4.00 9.83
CA ALA A 249 20.45 4.52 11.18
C ALA A 249 19.26 3.92 11.97
N LEU A 250 18.44 3.07 11.34
CA LEU A 250 17.24 2.50 11.96
C LEU A 250 17.64 1.59 13.12
N ARG A 251 17.15 1.89 14.32
CA ARG A 251 17.39 1.13 15.55
C ARG A 251 16.18 0.34 15.99
N GLU A 252 14.98 0.82 15.68
CA GLU A 252 13.74 0.17 16.07
C GLU A 252 12.77 0.10 14.88
N LEU A 253 12.31 -1.12 14.59
CA LEU A 253 11.20 -1.37 13.69
C LEU A 253 10.13 -2.17 14.44
N SER A 254 9.00 -1.54 14.70
CA SER A 254 7.83 -2.18 15.30
C SER A 254 6.64 -2.14 14.36
N LEU A 255 6.15 -3.32 14.00
CA LEU A 255 5.02 -3.60 13.11
C LEU A 255 3.96 -4.45 13.84
N ARG A 256 3.88 -4.28 15.17
CA ARG A 256 2.99 -5.07 16.02
C ARG A 256 1.53 -4.89 15.60
N GLU A 257 0.80 -5.99 15.57
CA GLU A 257 -0.63 -6.03 15.20
C GLU A 257 -0.90 -5.42 13.80
N THR A 258 0.04 -5.58 12.87
CA THR A 258 -0.17 -5.36 11.42
C THR A 258 -0.50 -6.68 10.72
N ASN A 259 -0.73 -6.65 9.41
CA ASN A 259 -0.93 -7.86 8.60
C ASN A 259 0.24 -8.13 7.66
N VAL A 260 1.45 -7.66 8.02
CA VAL A 260 2.66 -7.91 7.23
C VAL A 260 2.92 -9.42 7.16
N ASP A 261 2.90 -9.96 5.95
CA ASP A 261 3.00 -11.40 5.68
C ASP A 261 4.43 -11.84 5.33
N ALA A 262 5.27 -10.91 4.85
CA ALA A 262 6.67 -11.11 4.57
C ALA A 262 7.50 -9.88 4.93
N LEU A 263 8.75 -10.12 5.38
CA LEU A 263 9.76 -9.07 5.49
C LEU A 263 10.66 -9.10 4.24
N PRO A 264 11.04 -7.94 3.68
CA PRO A 264 11.92 -7.87 2.52
C PRO A 264 13.32 -8.39 2.87
N GLU A 265 14.04 -8.97 1.91
CA GLU A 265 15.39 -9.51 2.16
C GLU A 265 16.39 -8.39 2.54
N SER A 266 16.15 -7.17 2.07
CA SER A 266 16.90 -5.96 2.43
C SER A 266 16.83 -5.58 3.92
N ILE A 267 15.90 -6.14 4.71
CA ILE A 267 15.84 -5.87 6.16
C ILE A 267 17.16 -6.19 6.86
N GLY A 268 17.90 -7.19 6.38
CA GLY A 268 19.20 -7.57 6.92
C GLY A 268 20.31 -6.53 6.72
N ASP A 269 20.09 -5.51 5.88
CA ASP A 269 21.05 -4.45 5.61
C ASP A 269 20.84 -3.22 6.54
N CYS A 270 19.82 -3.25 7.41
CA CYS A 270 19.61 -2.26 8.48
C CYS A 270 20.66 -2.41 9.59
N ALA A 271 21.90 -1.99 9.34
CA ALA A 271 23.07 -2.27 10.19
C ALA A 271 22.99 -1.73 11.64
N ALA A 272 22.09 -0.78 11.91
CA ALA A 272 21.87 -0.22 13.24
C ALA A 272 20.69 -0.87 14.00
N LEU A 273 19.97 -1.83 13.41
CA LEU A 273 18.73 -2.34 13.99
C LEU A 273 19.00 -3.11 15.29
N GLU A 274 18.37 -2.66 16.37
CA GLU A 274 18.50 -3.22 17.72
C GLU A 274 17.24 -3.95 18.16
N VAL A 275 16.07 -3.44 17.76
CA VAL A 275 14.76 -4.00 18.13
C VAL A 275 13.92 -4.23 16.87
N LEU A 276 13.49 -5.46 16.66
CA LEU A 276 12.54 -5.84 15.62
C LEU A 276 11.31 -6.49 16.28
N ASP A 277 10.19 -5.78 16.27
CA ASP A 277 8.91 -6.29 16.77
C ASP A 277 7.95 -6.49 15.59
N VAL A 278 7.73 -7.75 15.23
CA VAL A 278 6.83 -8.14 14.14
C VAL A 278 5.78 -9.12 14.66
N ILE A 279 5.30 -8.89 15.88
CA ILE A 279 4.21 -9.68 16.45
C ILE A 279 2.93 -9.43 15.65
N ASN A 280 2.58 -10.41 14.81
CA ASN A 280 1.32 -10.47 14.09
C ASN A 280 0.90 -11.94 13.83
N HIS A 281 -0.21 -12.12 13.11
CA HIS A 281 -0.77 -13.44 12.80
C HIS A 281 -0.44 -13.96 11.39
N GLU A 282 0.04 -13.09 10.50
CA GLU A 282 0.21 -13.39 9.07
C GLU A 282 1.66 -13.75 8.69
N LEU A 283 2.64 -13.21 9.41
CA LEU A 283 4.05 -13.50 9.18
C LEU A 283 4.35 -14.95 9.56
N ILE A 284 4.89 -15.71 8.60
CA ILE A 284 5.29 -17.11 8.79
C ILE A 284 6.77 -17.27 8.48
N ALA A 285 7.24 -16.81 7.32
CA ALA A 285 8.63 -16.95 6.92
C ALA A 285 9.42 -15.70 7.30
N LEU A 286 10.66 -15.89 7.74
CA LEU A 286 11.61 -14.81 7.98
C LEU A 286 12.75 -14.87 6.95
N PRO A 287 13.19 -13.74 6.40
CA PRO A 287 14.28 -13.72 5.43
C PRO A 287 15.58 -14.13 6.10
N ARG A 288 16.41 -14.90 5.38
CA ARG A 288 17.67 -15.44 5.93
C ARG A 288 18.65 -14.32 6.24
N THR A 289 18.51 -13.17 5.59
CA THR A 289 19.31 -11.97 5.81
C THR A 289 19.15 -11.35 7.20
N LEU A 290 18.11 -11.68 8.00
CA LEU A 290 18.06 -11.21 9.39
C LEU A 290 19.29 -11.66 10.19
N GLY A 291 19.93 -12.78 9.82
CA GLY A 291 21.19 -13.23 10.44
C GLY A 291 22.37 -12.26 10.24
N LYS A 292 22.27 -11.28 9.33
CA LYS A 292 23.26 -10.22 9.13
C LYS A 292 23.16 -9.11 10.20
N LEU A 293 22.05 -9.02 10.92
CA LEU A 293 21.78 -7.93 11.87
C LEU A 293 22.62 -8.06 13.15
N ALA A 294 23.88 -7.65 13.06
CA ALA A 294 24.87 -7.81 14.14
C ALA A 294 24.53 -7.05 15.44
N LYS A 295 23.63 -6.06 15.38
CA LYS A 295 23.20 -5.27 16.55
C LYS A 295 21.83 -5.65 17.09
N LEU A 296 21.15 -6.63 16.49
CA LEU A 296 19.81 -7.02 16.90
C LEU A 296 19.86 -7.67 18.29
N ARG A 297 19.22 -7.01 19.25
CA ARG A 297 19.17 -7.42 20.65
C ARG A 297 17.84 -8.04 21.01
N GLU A 298 16.75 -7.55 20.41
CA GLU A 298 15.41 -8.00 20.74
C GLU A 298 14.64 -8.29 19.45
N LEU A 299 14.14 -9.53 19.34
CA LEU A 299 13.29 -9.98 18.25
C LEU A 299 11.98 -10.49 18.81
N LYS A 300 10.89 -9.77 18.54
CA LYS A 300 9.55 -10.17 18.98
C LYS A 300 8.76 -10.74 17.82
N LEU A 301 8.27 -11.97 17.99
CA LEU A 301 7.59 -12.71 16.94
C LEU A 301 6.20 -13.17 17.38
N GLY A 302 5.29 -13.25 16.41
CA GLY A 302 4.07 -14.03 16.54
C GLY A 302 4.37 -15.53 16.64
N LYS A 303 3.45 -16.28 17.26
CA LYS A 303 3.61 -17.73 17.48
C LYS A 303 3.96 -18.51 16.21
N ARG A 304 3.27 -18.21 15.09
CA ARG A 304 3.46 -18.92 13.81
C ARG A 304 4.85 -18.69 13.22
N ALA A 305 5.30 -17.44 13.15
CA ALA A 305 6.66 -17.09 12.71
C ALA A 305 7.73 -17.76 13.60
N TYR A 306 7.54 -17.73 14.91
CA TYR A 306 8.49 -18.36 15.84
C TYR A 306 8.59 -19.87 15.61
N GLU A 307 7.47 -20.59 15.60
CA GLU A 307 7.44 -22.05 15.43
C GLU A 307 8.02 -22.48 14.07
N ALA A 308 7.76 -21.72 13.00
CA ALA A 308 8.28 -22.01 11.67
C ALA A 308 9.79 -21.77 11.51
N ASN A 309 10.41 -20.94 12.37
CA ASN A 309 11.79 -20.49 12.18
C ASN A 309 12.74 -20.81 13.36
N ILE A 310 12.26 -21.42 14.44
CA ILE A 310 13.00 -21.56 15.71
C ILE A 310 14.37 -22.22 15.58
N GLU A 311 14.51 -23.27 14.76
CA GLU A 311 15.79 -23.97 14.59
C GLU A 311 16.86 -23.05 14.00
N TRP A 312 16.49 -22.29 12.98
CA TRP A 312 17.38 -21.33 12.35
C TRP A 312 17.64 -20.11 13.23
N LEU A 313 16.60 -19.59 13.89
CA LEU A 313 16.73 -18.42 14.77
C LEU A 313 17.79 -18.65 15.87
N ARG A 314 17.80 -19.84 16.47
CA ARG A 314 18.80 -20.23 17.49
C ARG A 314 20.23 -20.26 16.94
N ALA A 315 20.40 -20.64 15.67
CA ALA A 315 21.72 -20.72 15.04
C ALA A 315 22.20 -19.36 14.51
N ALA A 316 21.30 -18.57 13.92
CA ALA A 316 21.63 -17.31 13.24
C ALA A 316 21.69 -16.11 14.19
N LEU A 317 20.97 -16.15 15.31
CA LEU A 317 20.85 -15.04 16.25
C LEU A 317 21.13 -15.47 17.71
N PRO A 318 22.30 -16.05 18.02
CA PRO A 318 22.57 -16.67 19.33
C PRO A 318 22.61 -15.69 20.51
N GLY A 319 22.80 -14.38 20.26
CA GLY A 319 22.83 -13.32 21.28
C GLY A 319 21.59 -12.44 21.32
N CYS A 320 20.56 -12.75 20.51
CA CYS A 320 19.33 -11.99 20.44
C CYS A 320 18.29 -12.57 21.40
N GLU A 321 17.65 -11.71 22.19
CA GLU A 321 16.49 -12.07 23.00
C GLU A 321 15.28 -12.25 22.08
N ILE A 322 14.85 -13.50 21.92
CA ILE A 322 13.68 -13.85 21.11
C ILE A 322 12.48 -14.03 22.04
N SER A 323 11.50 -13.13 21.93
CA SER A 323 10.28 -13.18 22.73
C SER A 323 9.05 -13.43 21.86
N LEU A 324 8.06 -14.10 22.48
CA LEU A 324 6.74 -14.32 21.90
C LEU A 324 5.80 -13.23 22.39
N GLY A 325 4.98 -12.69 21.49
CA GLY A 325 3.88 -11.81 21.91
C GLY A 325 2.94 -12.56 22.85
N GLU A 326 2.69 -12.01 24.04
CA GLU A 326 1.63 -12.51 24.91
C GLU A 326 0.29 -12.46 24.18
N ARG A 327 -0.50 -13.53 24.36
CA ARG A 327 -1.78 -13.81 23.70
C ARG A 327 -2.66 -12.56 23.60
N TYR A 328 -3.11 -12.25 22.40
CA TYR A 328 -4.38 -11.57 22.15
C TYR A 328 -5.28 -12.53 21.37
#